data_AF-A0A8H3FEP9-F1
#
_entry.id   AF-A0A8H3FEP9-F1
#
_cell.length_a   1.000
_cell.length_b   1.000
_cell.length_c   1.000
_cell.angle_alpha   90.00
_cell.angle_beta   90.00
_cell.angle_gamma   90.00
#
_symmetry.space_group_name_H-M   'P 1'
#
loop_
_entity.id
_entity.type
_entity.pdbx_description
1 polymer ?
#
loop_
_entity_poly.entity_id
_entity_poly.type
_entity_poly.pdbx_seq_one_letter_code
_entity_poly.pdbx_strand_id
1 'polypeptide(L)'
;MGGYYQSAYLVLSALDSADARDGFLRPRPDLNLTVSSADGKLRIRAQPPTRKQIFKRAALNKRGWALQERMLATRILHYSHTELFWECLNCTAREGSVGTMGYQINSGLIVDSDGDDLKASLYNTGTDPFSIEDGSFSLWYRIVKLYSRKTLSHSSDKMAAVAGLAAMIADKESARYNFGLWEQDIHDLTWTKATYTAARLENFPTWSWLS
;
A
#
# COMPACT_ATOMS: atom_id res chain seq x y z
N MET A 1 13.70 -11.72 -0.41
CA MET A 1 12.29 -12.09 -0.63
C MET A 1 11.59 -11.15 -1.61
N GLY A 2 11.48 -9.84 -1.40
CA GLY A 2 10.65 -8.95 -2.25
C GLY A 2 10.68 -9.12 -3.79
N GLY A 3 11.80 -9.52 -4.40
CA GLY A 3 11.94 -9.66 -5.86
C GLY A 3 10.95 -10.60 -6.56
N TYR A 4 10.33 -11.57 -5.85
CA TYR A 4 9.31 -12.42 -6.48
C TYR A 4 8.04 -11.63 -6.83
N TYR A 5 7.63 -10.64 -6.03
CA TYR A 5 6.47 -9.80 -6.36
C TYR A 5 6.76 -8.87 -7.53
N GLN A 6 7.98 -8.33 -7.60
CA GLN A 6 8.41 -7.45 -8.69
C GLN A 6 8.51 -8.19 -10.02
N SER A 7 8.88 -9.47 -9.97
CA SER A 7 9.02 -10.32 -11.17
C SER A 7 7.74 -11.06 -11.55
N ALA A 8 6.73 -11.09 -10.67
CA ALA A 8 5.47 -11.75 -10.96
C ALA A 8 4.70 -11.01 -12.06
N TYR A 9 4.16 -11.75 -13.03
CA TYR A 9 3.32 -11.15 -14.07
C TYR A 9 2.07 -10.47 -13.48
N LEU A 10 1.45 -11.14 -12.50
CA LEU A 10 0.27 -10.69 -11.76
C LEU A 10 0.34 -11.27 -10.34
N VAL A 11 0.07 -10.42 -9.35
CA VAL A 11 -0.12 -10.83 -7.95
C VAL A 11 -1.61 -10.87 -7.64
N LEU A 12 -2.06 -11.93 -6.98
CA LEU A 12 -3.42 -12.03 -6.47
C LEU A 12 -3.42 -11.70 -4.98
N SER A 13 -4.27 -10.77 -4.58
CA SER A 13 -4.43 -10.37 -3.18
C SER A 13 -5.82 -10.76 -2.68
N ALA A 14 -5.87 -11.73 -1.78
CA ALA A 14 -7.06 -12.04 -1.00
C ALA A 14 -7.26 -10.98 0.10
N LEU A 15 -7.79 -9.80 -0.27
CA LEU A 15 -7.72 -8.57 0.53
C LEU A 15 -8.42 -8.71 1.89
N ASP A 16 -9.59 -9.34 1.90
CA ASP A 16 -10.41 -9.50 3.11
C ASP A 16 -10.17 -10.82 3.86
N SER A 17 -9.33 -11.72 3.33
CA SER A 17 -9.01 -13.00 3.97
C SER A 17 -8.05 -12.78 5.14
N ALA A 18 -8.38 -13.29 6.34
CA ALA A 18 -7.51 -13.14 7.50
C ALA A 18 -6.27 -14.02 7.39
N ASP A 19 -6.44 -15.24 6.90
CA ASP A 19 -5.37 -16.20 6.64
C ASP A 19 -5.68 -17.09 5.43
N ALA A 20 -4.84 -18.10 5.19
CA ALA A 20 -4.96 -19.00 4.04
C ALA A 20 -6.15 -19.97 4.10
N ARG A 21 -6.82 -20.11 5.26
CA ARG A 21 -7.94 -21.03 5.48
C ARG A 21 -9.30 -20.38 5.19
N ASP A 22 -9.37 -19.05 5.17
CA ASP A 22 -10.62 -18.30 5.01
C ASP A 22 -11.25 -18.40 3.61
N GLY A 23 -10.40 -18.52 2.58
CA GLY A 23 -10.80 -18.43 1.17
C GLY A 23 -11.28 -17.03 0.76
N PHE A 24 -11.22 -16.71 -0.54
CA PHE A 24 -11.52 -15.36 -1.04
C PHE A 24 -12.50 -15.32 -2.22
N LEU A 25 -12.94 -16.47 -2.73
CA LEU A 25 -13.86 -16.60 -3.86
C LEU A 25 -15.31 -16.80 -3.39
N ARG A 26 -15.74 -15.99 -2.42
CA ARG A 26 -17.09 -16.07 -1.87
C ARG A 26 -18.10 -15.45 -2.85
N PRO A 27 -19.34 -15.98 -2.94
CA PRO A 27 -20.42 -15.31 -3.68
C PRO A 27 -20.60 -13.89 -3.16
N ARG A 28 -20.67 -12.92 -4.08
CA ARG A 28 -20.89 -11.51 -3.73
C ARG A 28 -22.38 -11.21 -3.86
N PRO A 29 -22.97 -10.45 -2.93
CA PRO A 29 -24.38 -10.07 -3.03
C PRO A 29 -24.61 -9.33 -4.35
N ASP A 30 -25.71 -9.63 -5.05
CA ASP A 30 -26.08 -8.87 -6.23
C ASP A 30 -26.46 -7.45 -5.80
N LEU A 31 -25.61 -6.49 -6.16
CA LEU A 31 -25.81 -5.08 -5.85
C LEU A 31 -26.63 -4.38 -6.94
N ASN A 32 -27.07 -5.09 -7.98
CA ASN A 32 -27.84 -4.52 -9.08
C ASN A 32 -29.34 -4.71 -8.85
N LEU A 33 -30.04 -3.61 -8.62
CA LEU A 33 -31.49 -3.55 -8.74
C LEU A 33 -31.82 -3.14 -10.17
N THR A 34 -32.48 -4.03 -10.92
CA THR A 34 -33.00 -3.69 -12.25
C THR A 34 -34.46 -3.25 -12.11
N VAL A 35 -34.74 -1.98 -12.35
CA VAL A 35 -36.10 -1.43 -12.36
C VAL A 35 -36.52 -1.25 -13.81
N SER A 36 -37.67 -1.82 -14.18
CA SER A 36 -38.28 -1.58 -15.48
C SER A 36 -39.11 -0.30 -15.41
N SER A 37 -38.80 0.68 -16.26
CA SER A 37 -39.57 1.91 -16.44
C SER A 37 -40.21 1.91 -17.83
N ALA A 38 -41.20 2.78 -18.04
CA ALA A 38 -41.81 3.01 -19.36
C ALA A 38 -40.76 3.37 -20.43
N ASP A 39 -39.65 4.00 -20.04
CA ASP A 39 -38.58 4.45 -20.93
C ASP A 39 -37.40 3.46 -21.05
N GLY A 40 -37.47 2.27 -20.44
CA GLY A 40 -36.43 1.23 -20.53
C GLY A 40 -36.02 0.59 -19.20
N LYS A 41 -34.89 -0.12 -19.20
CA LYS A 41 -34.34 -0.79 -18.01
C LYS A 41 -33.33 0.11 -17.30
N LEU A 42 -33.65 0.53 -16.08
CA LEU A 42 -32.74 1.21 -15.18
C LEU A 42 -32.00 0.19 -14.33
N ARG A 43 -30.67 0.33 -14.23
CA ARG A 43 -29.85 -0.42 -13.27
C ARG A 43 -29.42 0.52 -12.15
N ILE A 44 -29.91 0.24 -10.95
CA ILE A 44 -29.59 0.97 -9.73
C ILE A 44 -28.60 0.14 -8.94
N ARG A 45 -27.48 0.75 -8.53
CA ARG A 45 -26.50 0.13 -7.65
C ARG A 45 -26.28 1.03 -6.44
N ALA A 46 -26.34 0.45 -5.24
CA ALA A 46 -25.94 1.18 -4.04
C ALA A 46 -24.50 1.65 -4.18
N GLN A 47 -24.22 2.91 -3.83
CA GLN A 47 -22.86 3.45 -3.92
C GLN A 47 -21.94 2.60 -3.03
N PRO A 48 -20.94 1.91 -3.59
CA PRO A 48 -20.06 1.08 -2.79
C PRO A 48 -19.15 1.97 -1.92
N PRO A 49 -18.63 1.46 -0.79
CA PRO A 49 -17.64 2.18 0.01
C PRO A 49 -16.44 2.65 -0.83
N THR A 50 -15.77 3.69 -0.37
CA THR A 50 -14.54 4.15 -1.03
C THR A 50 -13.45 3.10 -0.93
N ARG A 51 -12.53 3.08 -1.89
CA ARG A 51 -11.38 2.16 -1.89
C ARG A 51 -10.60 2.25 -0.57
N LYS A 52 -10.36 3.48 -0.08
CA LYS A 52 -9.75 3.74 1.24
C LYS A 52 -10.52 3.10 2.40
N GLN A 53 -11.85 3.19 2.42
CA GLN A 53 -12.65 2.57 3.48
C GLN A 53 -12.52 1.03 3.47
N ILE A 54 -12.42 0.43 2.29
CA ILE A 54 -12.27 -1.01 2.11
C ILE A 54 -10.88 -1.46 2.55
N PHE A 55 -9.82 -0.85 2.00
CA PHE A 55 -8.43 -1.18 2.34
C PHE A 55 -8.11 -0.94 3.83
N LYS A 56 -8.64 0.12 4.45
CA LYS A 56 -8.45 0.36 5.89
C LYS A 56 -9.01 -0.76 6.76
N ARG A 57 -10.09 -1.43 6.33
CA ARG A 57 -10.76 -2.50 7.09
C ARG A 57 -10.22 -3.89 6.77
N ALA A 58 -9.73 -4.08 5.55
CA ALA A 58 -9.20 -5.32 5.00
C ALA A 58 -8.17 -5.98 5.92
N ALA A 59 -8.33 -7.29 6.13
CA ALA A 59 -7.46 -8.05 7.02
C ALA A 59 -6.01 -8.12 6.49
N LEU A 60 -5.84 -8.35 5.19
CA LEU A 60 -4.52 -8.43 4.57
C LEU A 60 -3.77 -7.09 4.67
N ASN A 61 -4.45 -5.96 4.44
CA ASN A 61 -3.83 -4.64 4.46
C ASN A 61 -3.37 -4.20 5.86
N LYS A 62 -3.77 -4.89 6.93
CA LYS A 62 -3.25 -4.63 8.29
C LYS A 62 -1.90 -5.28 8.52
N ARG A 63 -1.51 -6.29 7.74
CA ARG A 63 -0.27 -7.06 7.95
C ARG A 63 0.95 -6.26 7.49
N GLY A 64 2.03 -6.29 8.27
CA GLY A 64 3.27 -5.57 7.98
C GLY A 64 3.92 -6.02 6.67
N TRP A 65 4.01 -7.33 6.47
CA TRP A 65 4.53 -7.92 5.23
C TRP A 65 3.78 -7.41 3.99
N ALA A 66 2.44 -7.37 4.05
CA ALA A 66 1.58 -7.03 2.92
C ALA A 66 1.86 -5.66 2.28
N LEU A 67 2.45 -4.70 3.02
CA LEU A 67 2.86 -3.43 2.43
C LEU A 67 3.90 -3.65 1.33
N GLN A 68 4.99 -4.36 1.64
CA GLN A 68 6.03 -4.66 0.66
C GLN A 68 5.48 -5.52 -0.48
N GLU A 69 4.64 -6.51 -0.19
CA GLU A 69 4.04 -7.39 -1.20
C GLU A 69 3.26 -6.58 -2.25
N ARG A 70 2.40 -5.68 -1.79
CA ARG A 70 1.59 -4.81 -2.66
C ARG A 70 2.43 -3.79 -3.39
N MET A 71 3.37 -3.14 -2.71
CA MET A 71 4.20 -2.08 -3.28
C MET A 71 5.15 -2.61 -4.35
N LEU A 72 5.72 -3.80 -4.16
CA LEU A 72 6.62 -4.43 -5.12
C LEU A 72 5.90 -5.11 -6.29
N ALA A 73 4.60 -5.40 -6.21
CA ALA A 73 3.89 -6.02 -7.32
C ALA A 73 3.70 -5.06 -8.51
N THR A 74 4.21 -5.33 -9.71
CA THR A 74 3.98 -4.41 -10.86
C THR A 74 2.53 -4.40 -11.35
N ARG A 75 1.80 -5.50 -11.09
CA ARG A 75 0.37 -5.66 -11.34
C ARG A 75 -0.24 -6.48 -10.21
N ILE A 76 -1.33 -6.02 -9.62
CA ILE A 76 -2.01 -6.72 -8.53
C ILE A 76 -3.52 -6.60 -8.67
N LEU A 77 -4.19 -7.74 -8.50
CA LEU A 77 -5.64 -7.85 -8.47
C LEU A 77 -6.07 -8.19 -7.04
N HIS A 78 -6.78 -7.27 -6.41
CA HIS A 78 -7.33 -7.43 -5.08
C HIS A 78 -8.75 -7.98 -5.15
N TYR A 79 -8.97 -9.12 -4.50
CA TYR A 79 -10.26 -9.70 -4.23
C TYR A 79 -10.78 -9.20 -2.89
N SER A 80 -11.80 -8.35 -2.93
CA SER A 80 -12.56 -7.95 -1.76
C SER A 80 -13.95 -8.58 -1.79
N HIS A 81 -14.60 -8.64 -0.63
CA HIS A 81 -15.99 -9.04 -0.47
C HIS A 81 -16.96 -8.16 -1.27
N THR A 82 -16.63 -6.90 -1.55
CA THR A 82 -17.54 -5.99 -2.27
C THR A 82 -17.28 -5.94 -3.77
N GLU A 83 -16.02 -5.89 -4.19
CA GLU A 83 -15.64 -5.81 -5.60
C GLU A 83 -14.17 -6.18 -5.84
N LEU A 84 -13.77 -6.21 -7.11
CA LEU A 84 -12.36 -6.33 -7.49
C LEU A 84 -11.69 -4.96 -7.63
N PHE A 85 -10.42 -4.88 -7.22
CA PHE A 85 -9.56 -3.72 -7.47
C PHE A 85 -8.33 -4.12 -8.26
N TRP A 86 -8.03 -3.36 -9.30
CA TRP A 86 -6.81 -3.45 -10.08
C TRP A 86 -5.85 -2.34 -9.69
N GLU A 87 -4.57 -2.68 -9.55
CA GLU A 87 -3.48 -1.71 -9.47
C GLU A 87 -2.34 -2.16 -10.38
N CYS A 88 -1.80 -1.22 -11.16
CA CYS A 88 -0.53 -1.38 -11.83
C CYS A 88 0.31 -0.10 -11.67
N LEU A 89 1.44 -0.02 -12.36
CA LEU A 89 2.32 1.16 -12.29
C LEU A 89 1.72 2.43 -12.91
N ASN A 90 0.65 2.30 -13.71
CA ASN A 90 0.11 3.43 -14.50
C ASN A 90 -1.32 3.79 -14.11
N CYS A 91 -2.10 2.85 -13.57
CA CYS A 91 -3.50 3.08 -13.25
C CYS A 91 -3.98 2.22 -12.08
N THR A 92 -5.10 2.66 -11.52
CA THR A 92 -5.94 1.83 -10.64
C THR A 92 -7.34 1.76 -11.23
N ALA A 93 -8.03 0.65 -11.01
CA ALA A 93 -9.41 0.48 -11.42
C ALA A 93 -10.18 -0.36 -10.39
N ARG A 94 -11.51 -0.28 -10.44
CA ARG A 94 -12.41 -1.14 -9.66
C ARG A 94 -13.63 -1.52 -10.49
N GLU A 95 -14.26 -2.63 -10.14
CA GLU A 95 -15.41 -3.18 -10.89
C GLU A 95 -16.57 -2.20 -11.04
N GLY A 96 -16.80 -1.31 -10.07
CA GLY A 96 -17.82 -0.27 -10.15
C GLY A 96 -17.49 0.96 -10.99
N SER A 97 -16.28 1.05 -11.56
CA SER A 97 -15.89 2.17 -12.42
C SER A 97 -16.52 2.03 -13.81
N VAL A 98 -17.75 2.52 -13.99
CA VAL A 98 -18.38 2.65 -15.30
C VAL A 98 -17.91 3.98 -15.94
N GLY A 99 -17.24 3.91 -17.10
CA GLY A 99 -16.94 5.08 -17.93
C GLY A 99 -15.72 5.92 -17.57
N THR A 100 -15.00 5.62 -16.48
CA THR A 100 -13.73 6.27 -16.11
C THR A 100 -12.54 5.39 -16.52
N MET A 101 -12.43 5.12 -17.83
CA MET A 101 -11.16 4.67 -18.41
C MET A 101 -10.15 5.81 -18.21
N GLY A 102 -9.16 5.61 -17.32
CA GLY A 102 -8.07 6.56 -17.16
C GLY A 102 -8.13 7.45 -15.92
N TYR A 103 -8.54 6.92 -14.75
CA TYR A 103 -8.03 7.52 -13.51
C TYR A 103 -6.51 7.29 -13.50
N GLN A 104 -5.79 8.25 -14.07
CA GLN A 104 -4.35 8.34 -13.93
C GLN A 104 -4.06 8.34 -12.44
N ILE A 105 -2.97 7.71 -12.02
CA ILE A 105 -2.50 7.78 -10.65
C ILE A 105 -2.16 9.26 -10.39
N ASN A 106 -3.15 10.06 -10.00
CA ASN A 106 -2.96 11.46 -9.67
C ASN A 106 -2.44 11.49 -8.24
N SER A 107 -1.12 11.36 -8.16
CA SER A 107 -0.34 11.42 -6.93
C SER A 107 -0.60 12.70 -6.14
N GLY A 108 -1.16 13.77 -6.74
CA GLY A 108 -1.25 15.10 -6.14
C GLY A 108 -2.37 15.38 -5.13
N LEU A 109 -3.38 14.51 -4.91
CA LEU A 109 -4.58 14.90 -4.14
C LEU A 109 -5.08 13.95 -3.03
N ILE A 110 -4.30 12.98 -2.56
CA ILE A 110 -4.76 12.08 -1.48
C ILE A 110 -3.80 12.09 -0.29
N VAL A 111 -4.02 13.03 0.62
CA VAL A 111 -3.28 13.27 1.89
C VAL A 111 -3.41 12.10 2.89
N ASP A 112 -3.98 10.97 2.49
CA ASP A 112 -4.28 9.86 3.40
C ASP A 112 -4.56 8.55 2.62
N SER A 113 -3.74 8.33 1.58
CA SER A 113 -3.76 7.16 0.70
C SER A 113 -3.12 5.96 1.42
N ASP A 114 -3.73 4.77 1.29
CA ASP A 114 -3.15 3.50 1.75
C ASP A 114 -1.93 3.06 0.88
N GLY A 115 -1.26 3.97 0.17
CA GLY A 115 -0.02 3.74 -0.58
C GLY A 115 -0.13 3.77 -2.12
N ASP A 116 -1.27 4.17 -2.70
CA ASP A 116 -1.43 4.23 -4.17
C ASP A 116 -0.51 5.29 -4.82
N ASP A 117 -0.36 6.42 -4.15
CA ASP A 117 0.57 7.50 -4.47
C ASP A 117 2.04 7.09 -4.36
N LEU A 118 2.38 6.17 -3.45
CA LEU A 118 3.76 5.74 -3.24
C LEU A 118 4.27 4.85 -4.37
N LYS A 119 3.38 4.09 -5.01
CA LYS A 119 3.80 3.07 -5.98
C LYS A 119 4.31 3.71 -7.26
N ALA A 120 3.63 4.74 -7.74
CA ALA A 120 4.14 5.53 -8.86
C ALA A 120 5.50 6.17 -8.51
N SER A 121 5.63 6.79 -7.34
CA SER A 121 6.90 7.42 -6.90
C SER A 121 8.06 6.43 -6.72
N LEU A 122 7.76 5.19 -6.32
CA LEU A 122 8.75 4.13 -6.14
C LEU A 122 9.32 3.62 -7.48
N TYR A 123 8.49 3.56 -8.53
CA TYR A 123 8.89 3.04 -9.84
C TYR A 123 9.25 4.12 -10.87
N ASN A 124 8.83 5.36 -10.66
CA ASN A 124 9.18 6.47 -11.55
C ASN A 124 10.63 6.88 -11.30
N THR A 125 11.39 7.09 -12.38
CA THR A 125 12.77 7.59 -12.35
C THR A 125 12.84 9.10 -12.13
N GLY A 126 11.71 9.81 -12.23
CA GLY A 126 11.61 11.23 -11.86
C GLY A 126 11.67 11.46 -10.35
N THR A 127 11.84 12.73 -9.98
CA THR A 127 11.69 13.20 -8.60
C THR A 127 10.28 12.89 -8.09
N ASP A 128 10.18 12.45 -6.83
CA ASP A 128 8.88 12.30 -6.17
C ASP A 128 8.19 13.68 -6.19
N PRO A 129 6.92 13.82 -6.61
CA PRO A 129 6.24 15.13 -6.61
C PRO A 129 6.16 15.79 -5.22
N PHE A 130 6.42 15.01 -4.17
CA PHE A 130 6.48 15.44 -2.78
C PHE A 130 7.90 15.45 -2.21
N SER A 131 8.94 15.30 -3.04
CA SER A 131 10.32 15.53 -2.61
C SER A 131 10.49 16.99 -2.25
N ILE A 132 11.10 17.25 -1.10
CA ILE A 132 11.57 18.57 -0.73
C ILE A 132 13.04 18.62 -1.14
N GLU A 133 13.50 19.72 -1.73
CA GLU A 133 14.91 19.94 -2.09
C GLU A 133 15.75 20.28 -0.85
N ASP A 134 15.73 19.41 0.16
CA ASP A 134 16.47 19.53 1.42
C ASP A 134 17.34 18.30 1.72
N GLY A 135 17.41 17.35 0.77
CA GLY A 135 18.10 16.08 0.94
C GLY A 135 17.32 15.05 1.76
N SER A 136 16.06 15.32 2.12
CA SER A 136 15.22 14.37 2.85
C SER A 136 14.61 13.29 1.97
N PHE A 137 14.50 12.09 2.52
CA PHE A 137 13.94 10.93 1.82
C PHE A 137 12.42 10.87 2.03
N SER A 138 11.68 11.88 1.55
CA SER A 138 10.25 12.05 1.86
C SER A 138 9.37 10.85 1.49
N LEU A 139 9.68 10.16 0.38
CA LEU A 139 9.04 8.91 -0.02
C LEU A 139 9.22 7.82 1.04
N TRP A 140 10.44 7.68 1.57
CA TRP A 140 10.74 6.71 2.62
C TRP A 140 9.94 7.01 3.89
N TYR A 141 9.85 8.27 4.29
CA TYR A 141 9.09 8.66 5.49
C TYR A 141 7.60 8.31 5.37
N ARG A 142 7.03 8.49 4.18
CA ARG A 142 5.64 8.09 3.90
C ARG A 142 5.48 6.56 3.97
N ILE A 143 6.44 5.79 3.45
CA ILE A 143 6.47 4.32 3.58
C ILE A 143 6.56 3.91 5.05
N VAL A 144 7.51 4.47 5.82
CA VAL A 144 7.70 4.18 7.25
C VAL A 144 6.46 4.53 8.06
N LYS A 145 5.79 5.66 7.75
CA LYS A 145 4.53 6.07 8.39
C LYS A 145 3.40 5.06 8.13
N LEU A 146 3.26 4.55 6.91
CA LEU A 146 2.29 3.52 6.59
C LEU A 146 2.64 2.19 7.26
N TYR A 147 3.91 1.80 7.19
CA TYR A 147 4.43 0.56 7.73
C TYR A 147 4.29 0.47 9.25
N SER A 148 4.57 1.56 9.96
CA SER A 148 4.50 1.64 11.43
C SER A 148 3.08 1.46 11.99
N ARG A 149 2.06 1.59 11.15
CA ARG A 149 0.64 1.34 11.51
C ARG A 149 0.20 -0.11 11.28
N LYS A 150 1.06 -0.95 10.71
CA LYS A 150 0.77 -2.35 10.39
C LYS A 150 1.12 -3.27 11.56
N THR A 151 0.49 -4.43 11.60
CA THR A 151 0.73 -5.46 12.60
C THR A 151 1.67 -6.53 12.08
N LEU A 152 2.59 -6.97 12.93
CA LEU A 152 3.48 -8.10 12.66
C LEU A 152 3.14 -9.23 13.60
N SER A 153 3.08 -10.46 13.08
CA SER A 153 2.97 -11.67 13.92
C SER A 153 4.24 -11.89 14.73
N HIS A 154 5.40 -11.61 14.14
CA HIS A 154 6.70 -11.65 14.80
C HIS A 154 7.39 -10.30 14.68
N SER A 155 7.69 -9.66 15.81
CA SER A 155 8.34 -8.35 15.84
C SER A 155 9.76 -8.38 15.24
N SER A 156 10.41 -9.55 15.20
CA SER A 156 11.69 -9.77 14.51
C SER A 156 11.62 -9.48 13.01
N ASP A 157 10.45 -9.61 12.39
CA ASP A 157 10.26 -9.40 10.96
C ASP A 157 10.26 -7.92 10.57
N LYS A 158 10.36 -7.00 11.54
CA LYS A 158 10.16 -5.56 11.31
C LYS A 158 11.06 -5.00 10.22
N MET A 159 12.31 -5.44 10.15
CA MET A 159 13.23 -5.05 9.09
C MET A 159 12.97 -5.82 7.79
N ALA A 160 12.78 -7.14 7.88
CA ALA A 160 12.61 -8.01 6.71
C ALA A 160 11.36 -7.68 5.88
N ALA A 161 10.28 -7.27 6.55
CA ALA A 161 9.00 -6.95 5.92
C ALA A 161 9.00 -5.63 5.14
N VAL A 162 10.07 -4.82 5.21
CA VAL A 162 10.24 -3.57 4.44
C VAL A 162 11.56 -3.53 3.65
N ALA A 163 12.44 -4.50 3.83
CA ALA A 163 13.80 -4.51 3.26
C ALA A 163 13.85 -4.38 1.73
N GLY A 164 12.88 -4.93 1.00
CA GLY A 164 12.80 -4.79 -0.45
C GLY A 164 12.44 -3.37 -0.89
N LEU A 165 11.62 -2.67 -0.12
CA LEU A 165 11.33 -1.25 -0.38
C LEU A 165 12.53 -0.37 -0.05
N ALA A 166 13.23 -0.67 1.04
CA ALA A 166 14.49 -0.01 1.36
C ALA A 166 15.52 -0.23 0.24
N ALA A 167 15.70 -1.46 -0.26
CA ALA A 167 16.63 -1.73 -1.35
C ALA A 167 16.32 -0.91 -2.62
N MET A 168 15.05 -0.82 -3.01
CA MET A 168 14.66 -0.01 -4.17
C MET A 168 15.00 1.48 -4.01
N ILE A 169 14.81 2.05 -2.82
CA ILE A 169 15.14 3.46 -2.56
C ILE A 169 16.65 3.65 -2.49
N ALA A 170 17.38 2.71 -1.87
CA ALA A 170 18.84 2.73 -1.83
C ALA A 170 19.43 2.78 -3.25
N ASP A 171 18.91 1.94 -4.15
CA ASP A 171 19.33 1.89 -5.55
C ASP A 171 18.95 3.18 -6.29
N LYS A 172 17.72 3.69 -6.08
CA LYS A 172 17.21 4.90 -6.74
C LYS A 172 18.01 6.15 -6.35
N GLU A 173 18.26 6.32 -5.05
CA GLU A 173 18.87 7.53 -4.50
C GLU A 173 20.39 7.39 -4.30
N SER A 174 20.97 6.23 -4.66
CA SER A 174 22.37 5.89 -4.40
C SER A 174 22.77 6.11 -2.92
N ALA A 175 21.87 5.72 -2.01
CA ALA A 175 21.96 6.00 -0.58
C ALA A 175 22.26 4.75 0.26
N ARG A 176 22.91 4.94 1.41
CA ARG A 176 23.25 3.83 2.32
C ARG A 176 22.18 3.68 3.40
N TYR A 177 21.51 2.53 3.39
CA TYR A 177 20.52 2.18 4.39
C TYR A 177 21.15 1.57 5.65
N ASN A 178 20.82 2.10 6.82
CA ASN A 178 21.31 1.66 8.13
C ASN A 178 20.14 1.53 9.10
N PHE A 179 19.69 0.29 9.36
CA PHE A 179 18.66 -0.04 10.35
C PHE A 179 17.48 0.95 10.36
N GLY A 180 16.77 1.12 9.24
CA GLY A 180 15.63 2.04 9.19
C GLY A 180 15.96 3.44 8.67
N LEU A 181 17.21 3.88 8.75
CA LEU A 181 17.61 5.25 8.41
C LEU A 181 18.52 5.30 7.18
N TRP A 182 18.64 6.47 6.56
CA TRP A 182 19.60 6.77 5.50
C TRP A 182 20.80 7.50 6.07
N GLU A 183 22.02 7.08 5.71
CA GLU A 183 23.24 7.78 6.16
C GLU A 183 23.29 9.24 5.69
N GLN A 184 22.72 9.50 4.52
CA GLN A 184 22.72 10.79 3.85
C GLN A 184 21.71 11.77 4.45
N ASP A 185 20.81 11.30 5.32
CA ASP A 185 19.70 12.08 5.83
C ASP A 185 19.77 12.24 7.34
N ILE A 186 20.15 13.43 7.79
CA ILE A 186 20.22 13.71 9.23
C ILE A 186 18.83 13.87 9.86
N HIS A 187 17.80 14.21 9.07
CA HIS A 187 16.43 14.38 9.56
C HIS A 187 15.84 13.04 10.04
N ASP A 188 16.38 11.93 9.55
CA ASP A 188 16.01 10.59 9.97
C ASP A 188 16.23 10.36 11.47
N LEU A 189 17.12 11.14 12.13
CA LEU A 189 17.31 11.12 13.58
C LEU A 189 16.19 11.83 14.38
N THR A 190 15.29 12.54 13.70
CA THR A 190 14.18 13.30 14.32
C THR A 190 12.86 12.53 14.35
N TRP A 191 12.91 11.21 14.12
CA TRP A 191 11.72 10.37 14.15
C TRP A 191 10.98 10.45 15.49
N THR A 192 9.66 10.29 15.44
CA THR A 192 8.82 10.30 16.64
C THR A 192 7.77 9.19 16.57
N LYS A 193 7.32 8.72 17.75
CA LYS A 193 6.23 7.76 17.86
C LYS A 193 4.92 8.52 17.98
N ALA A 194 3.93 8.13 17.16
CA ALA A 194 2.57 8.65 17.30
C ALA A 194 1.89 8.21 18.61
N THR A 195 2.36 7.10 19.21
CA THR A 195 1.79 6.51 20.44
C THR A 195 2.91 6.18 21.43
N TYR A 196 2.74 6.60 22.68
CA TYR A 196 3.72 6.41 23.76
C TYR A 196 3.83 4.98 24.31
N THR A 197 2.96 4.07 23.88
CA THR A 197 2.80 2.72 24.48
C THR A 197 3.59 1.61 23.80
N ALA A 198 4.27 1.88 22.69
CA ALA A 198 5.00 0.84 21.95
C ALA A 198 6.28 0.43 22.68
N ALA A 199 6.32 -0.80 23.19
CA ALA A 199 7.50 -1.39 23.82
C ALA A 199 8.69 -1.41 22.86
N ARG A 200 9.87 -1.22 23.43
CA ARG A 200 11.13 -1.20 22.67
C ARG A 200 11.47 -2.61 22.18
N LEU A 201 11.89 -2.75 20.93
CA LEU A 201 12.45 -3.99 20.41
C LEU A 201 13.96 -4.03 20.66
N GLU A 202 14.43 -5.00 21.46
CA GLU A 202 15.82 -5.08 21.93
C GLU A 202 16.83 -5.37 20.80
N ASN A 203 16.37 -5.99 19.71
CA ASN A 203 17.22 -6.38 18.58
C ASN A 203 17.57 -5.22 17.64
N PHE A 204 17.09 -4.00 17.92
CA PHE A 204 17.34 -2.82 17.09
C PHE A 204 18.08 -1.71 17.85
N PRO A 205 18.94 -0.94 17.16
CA PRO A 205 19.65 0.18 17.77
C PRO A 205 18.69 1.23 18.35
N THR A 206 19.04 1.84 19.49
CA THR A 206 18.23 2.88 20.17
C THR A 206 17.89 4.07 19.28
N TRP A 207 18.79 4.41 18.36
CA TRP A 207 18.68 5.57 17.49
C TRP A 207 17.78 5.32 16.28
N SER A 208 17.28 4.10 16.08
CA SER A 208 16.43 3.72 14.95
C SER A 208 14.94 3.73 15.30
N TRP A 209 14.08 4.14 14.36
CA TRP A 209 12.63 4.00 14.48
C TRP A 209 12.15 2.52 14.50
N LEU A 210 13.02 1.59 14.10
CA LEU A 210 12.76 0.15 14.24
C LEU A 210 12.70 -0.25 15.73
N SER A 211 13.27 0.55 16.63
CA SER A 211 13.32 0.28 18.06
C SER A 211 12.01 0.49 18.81
#